data_AF-A0A5K0Z3A4-F1
#
_entry.id   AF-A0A5K0Z3A4-F1
#
_cell.length_a   1.000
_cell.length_b   1.000
_cell.length_c   1.000
_cell.angle_alpha   90.00
_cell.angle_beta   90.00
_cell.angle_gamma   90.00
#
_symmetry.space_group_name_H-M   'P 1'
#
loop_
_entity.id
_entity.type
_entity.pdbx_description
1 polymer ?
#
loop_
_entity_poly.entity_id
_entity_poly.type
_entity_poly.pdbx_seq_one_letter_code
_entity_poly.pdbx_strand_id
1 'polypeptide(L)'
;TLYTMNARRFVVLGLAPLGCTPHFLWEYQSKEGECIKEINDMIMEFNFGMRYMIDELNKELKDAMFIFCDAFLGSEDIMMNHEHY
;
A
#
# COMPACT_ATOMS: atom_id res chain seq x y z
N THR A 1 10.55 -12.52 -15.29
CA THR A 1 9.86 -12.04 -14.07
C THR A 1 10.16 -13.01 -12.93
N LEU A 2 9.85 -12.69 -11.67
CA LEU A 2 10.05 -13.67 -10.57
C LEU A 2 9.30 -14.99 -10.83
N TYR A 3 8.14 -14.91 -11.48
CA TYR A 3 7.37 -16.08 -11.94
C TYR A 3 8.17 -16.99 -12.90
N THR A 4 8.95 -16.44 -13.85
CA THR A 4 9.80 -17.24 -14.75
C THR A 4 10.99 -17.88 -14.04
N MET A 5 11.25 -17.49 -12.79
CA MET A 5 12.27 -18.06 -11.91
C MET A 5 11.69 -19.04 -10.88
N ASN A 6 10.52 -19.63 -11.17
CA ASN A 6 9.81 -20.59 -10.31
C ASN A 6 9.25 -20.03 -8.99
N ALA A 7 9.21 -18.72 -8.79
CA ALA A 7 8.43 -18.17 -7.68
C ALA A 7 6.92 -18.40 -7.93
N ARG A 8 6.22 -18.90 -6.91
CA ARG A 8 4.78 -19.26 -6.97
C ARG A 8 3.94 -18.68 -5.84
N ARG A 9 4.56 -17.96 -4.90
CA ARG A 9 3.87 -17.30 -3.79
C ARG A 9 4.42 -15.89 -3.68
N PHE A 10 3.52 -14.92 -3.75
CA PHE A 10 3.86 -13.51 -3.78
C PHE A 10 3.02 -12.77 -2.75
N VAL A 11 3.69 -11.99 -1.91
CA VAL A 11 3.05 -10.96 -1.10
C VAL A 11 3.35 -9.64 -1.78
N VAL A 12 2.31 -8.96 -2.22
CA VAL A 12 2.41 -7.65 -2.85
C VAL A 12 1.88 -6.62 -1.86
N LEU A 13 2.78 -5.77 -1.40
CA LEU A 13 2.47 -4.76 -0.40
C LEU A 13 1.85 -3.53 -1.06
N GLY A 14 0.70 -3.10 -0.54
CA GLY A 14 0.10 -1.78 -0.76
C GLY A 14 1.08 -0.66 -0.46
N LEU A 15 0.89 0.49 -1.07
CA LEU A 15 1.55 1.71 -0.61
C LEU A 15 0.94 2.12 0.74
N ALA A 16 1.80 2.35 1.72
CA ALA A 16 1.46 2.99 2.99
C ALA A 16 1.02 4.45 2.74
N PRO A 17 0.39 5.14 3.72
CA PRO A 17 -0.09 6.52 3.54
C PRO A 17 1.08 7.50 3.39
N LEU A 18 1.57 7.68 2.15
CA LEU A 18 2.76 8.49 1.89
C LEU A 18 2.54 9.96 2.26
N GLY A 19 1.31 10.45 2.25
CA GLY A 19 0.96 11.80 2.71
C GLY A 19 1.29 12.06 4.18
N CYS A 20 1.57 11.02 4.96
CA CYS A 20 2.00 11.12 6.36
C CYS A 20 3.53 11.08 6.52
N THR A 21 4.32 10.94 5.45
CA THR A 21 5.78 10.84 5.56
C THR A 21 6.44 12.19 5.81
N PRO A 22 7.59 12.24 6.52
CA PRO A 22 8.26 13.51 6.83
C PRO A 22 8.57 14.39 5.61
N HIS A 23 8.84 13.77 4.46
CA HIS A 23 9.09 14.48 3.20
C HIS A 23 7.87 15.31 2.76
N PHE A 24 6.70 14.69 2.67
CA PHE A 24 5.49 15.38 2.21
C PHE A 24 4.95 16.35 3.26
N LEU A 25 5.07 16.04 4.55
CA LEU A 25 4.72 16.98 5.62
C LEU A 25 5.55 18.27 5.53
N TRP A 26 6.85 18.14 5.26
CA TRP A 26 7.74 19.29 5.09
C TRP A 26 7.42 20.08 3.81
N GLU A 27 7.27 19.39 2.67
CA GLU A 27 7.02 19.99 1.36
C GLU A 27 5.70 20.79 1.35
N TYR A 28 4.65 20.27 1.98
CA TYR A 28 3.33 20.90 2.06
C TYR A 28 3.15 21.80 3.29
N GLN A 29 4.20 22.00 4.09
CA GLN A 29 4.19 22.87 5.27
C GLN A 29 3.10 22.52 6.29
N SER A 30 2.90 21.21 6.51
CA SER A 30 1.98 20.67 7.52
C SER A 30 2.24 21.30 8.89
N LYS A 31 1.19 21.74 9.57
CA LYS A 31 1.30 22.55 10.80
C LYS A 31 1.31 21.70 12.05
N GLU A 32 0.45 20.72 12.10
CA GLU A 32 0.19 19.86 13.26
C GLU A 32 0.58 18.40 12.97
N GLY A 33 1.25 18.15 11.84
CA GLY A 33 1.58 16.80 11.38
C GLY A 33 0.39 16.12 10.70
N GLU A 34 -0.62 16.88 10.29
CA GLU A 34 -1.73 16.37 9.50
C GLU A 34 -1.21 15.82 8.17
N CYS A 35 -1.64 14.60 7.84
CA CYS A 35 -1.27 13.96 6.59
C CYS A 35 -1.86 14.71 5.39
N ILE A 36 -1.10 14.76 4.30
CA ILE A 36 -1.51 15.44 3.07
C ILE A 36 -2.56 14.59 2.34
N LYS A 37 -3.82 15.05 2.38
CA LYS A 37 -4.99 14.30 1.88
C LYS A 37 -4.86 13.97 0.40
N GLU A 38 -4.45 14.93 -0.42
CA GLU A 38 -4.34 14.76 -1.87
C GLU A 38 -3.33 13.66 -2.23
N ILE A 39 -2.23 13.55 -1.48
CA ILE A 39 -1.27 12.47 -1.65
C ILE A 39 -1.91 11.13 -1.27
N ASN A 40 -2.56 11.06 -0.11
CA ASN A 40 -3.20 9.81 0.35
C ASN A 40 -4.36 9.37 -0.55
N ASP A 41 -5.12 10.29 -1.14
CA ASP A 41 -6.17 9.98 -2.12
C ASP A 41 -5.58 9.28 -3.36
N MET A 42 -4.48 9.82 -3.92
CA MET A 42 -3.78 9.18 -5.05
C MET A 42 -3.22 7.80 -4.68
N ILE A 43 -2.74 7.64 -3.44
CA ILE A 43 -2.25 6.35 -2.94
C ILE A 43 -3.37 5.32 -2.82
N MET A 44 -4.55 5.73 -2.35
CA MET A 44 -5.72 4.86 -2.27
C MET A 44 -6.18 4.41 -3.67
N GLU A 45 -6.20 5.31 -4.65
CA GLU A 45 -6.52 4.97 -6.05
C GLU A 45 -5.50 3.98 -6.64
N PHE A 46 -4.20 4.21 -6.39
CA PHE A 46 -3.14 3.29 -6.82
C PHE A 46 -3.32 1.90 -6.19
N ASN A 47 -3.57 1.84 -4.89
CA ASN A 47 -3.78 0.58 -4.16
C ASN A 47 -5.02 -0.16 -4.65
N PHE A 48 -6.10 0.56 -4.99
CA PHE A 48 -7.28 -0.03 -5.61
C PHE A 48 -6.95 -0.70 -6.95
N GLY A 49 -6.22 0.00 -7.83
CA GLY A 49 -5.75 -0.58 -9.10
C GLY A 49 -4.82 -1.78 -8.91
N MET A 50 -3.92 -1.72 -7.93
CA MET A 50 -3.02 -2.82 -7.62
C MET A 50 -3.76 -4.07 -7.12
N ARG A 51 -4.77 -3.90 -6.28
CA ARG A 51 -5.63 -5.00 -5.83
C ARG A 51 -6.35 -5.67 -7.02
N TYR A 52 -6.88 -4.87 -7.94
CA TYR A 52 -7.49 -5.39 -9.17
C TYR A 52 -6.48 -6.20 -10.01
N MET A 53 -5.26 -5.69 -10.19
CA MET A 53 -4.21 -6.41 -10.93
C MET A 53 -3.82 -7.73 -10.26
N ILE A 54 -3.79 -7.79 -8.93
CA ILE A 54 -3.52 -9.03 -8.18
C ILE A 54 -4.61 -10.07 -8.43
N ASP A 55 -5.87 -9.65 -8.47
CA ASP A 55 -6.99 -10.54 -8.80
C ASP A 55 -6.87 -11.08 -10.23
N GLU A 56 -6.48 -10.24 -11.19
CA GLU A 56 -6.22 -10.67 -12.58
C GLU A 56 -5.02 -11.63 -12.67
N LEU A 57 -3.92 -11.36 -11.97
CA LEU A 57 -2.76 -12.26 -11.94
C LEU A 57 -3.11 -13.64 -11.38
N ASN A 58 -3.93 -13.72 -10.32
CA ASN A 58 -4.43 -15.00 -9.80
C ASN A 58 -5.35 -15.71 -10.80
N LYS A 59 -6.03 -14.98 -11.69
CA LYS A 59 -6.83 -15.58 -12.77
C LYS A 59 -5.95 -16.09 -13.91
N GLU A 60 -4.91 -15.37 -14.30
CA GLU A 60 -4.04 -15.72 -15.43
C GLU A 60 -3.03 -16.82 -15.07
N LEU A 61 -2.41 -16.73 -13.89
CA LEU A 61 -1.31 -17.59 -13.46
C LEU A 61 -1.80 -18.63 -12.45
N LYS A 62 -2.47 -19.67 -12.96
CA LYS A 62 -3.16 -20.69 -12.13
C LYS A 62 -2.26 -21.50 -11.20
N ASP A 63 -0.96 -21.58 -11.49
CA ASP A 63 0.02 -22.30 -10.66
C ASP A 63 0.70 -21.40 -9.62
N ALA A 64 0.39 -20.10 -9.59
CA ALA A 64 0.91 -19.13 -8.64
C ALA A 64 -0.20 -18.53 -7.76
N MET A 65 0.20 -18.01 -6.60
CA MET A 65 -0.67 -17.35 -5.64
C MET A 65 -0.11 -15.97 -5.30
N PHE A 66 -0.94 -14.96 -5.49
CA PHE A 66 -0.64 -13.57 -5.15
C PHE A 66 -1.59 -13.11 -4.04
N ILE A 67 -1.05 -12.53 -2.97
CA ILE A 67 -1.85 -11.88 -1.94
C ILE A 67 -1.52 -10.39 -1.89
N PHE A 68 -2.55 -9.57 -1.74
CA PHE A 68 -2.41 -8.16 -1.46
C PHE A 68 -2.31 -7.96 0.06
N CYS A 69 -1.29 -7.22 0.51
CA CYS A 69 -1.14 -6.80 1.89
C CYS A 69 -1.43 -5.31 1.98
N ASP A 70 -2.51 -4.94 2.67
CA ASP A 70 -2.95 -3.55 2.78
C ASP A 70 -2.10 -2.79 3.81
N ALA A 71 -0.96 -2.27 3.35
CA ALA A 71 -0.09 -1.45 4.19
C ALA A 71 -0.70 -0.09 4.52
N PHE A 72 -1.68 0.39 3.75
CA PHE A 72 -2.33 1.65 4.02
C PHE A 72 -3.14 1.53 5.31
N LEU A 73 -4.07 0.58 5.32
CA LEU A 73 -4.90 0.29 6.49
C LEU A 73 -4.05 -0.11 7.71
N GLY A 74 -3.04 -0.95 7.50
CA GLY A 74 -2.14 -1.36 8.58
C GLY A 74 -1.36 -0.19 9.20
N SER A 75 -0.90 0.76 8.38
CA SER A 75 -0.19 1.94 8.89
C SER A 75 -1.15 2.91 9.59
N GLU A 76 -2.36 3.11 9.06
CA GLU A 76 -3.37 3.94 9.72
C GLU A 76 -3.75 3.39 11.08
N ASP A 77 -3.95 2.07 11.21
CA ASP A 77 -4.25 1.45 12.49
C ASP A 77 -3.12 1.67 13.51
N ILE A 78 -1.86 1.46 13.10
CA ILE A 78 -0.70 1.72 13.96
C ILE A 78 -0.65 3.19 14.39
N MET A 79 -0.91 4.14 13.48
CA MET A 79 -0.88 5.57 13.81
C MET A 79 -2.02 5.97 14.76
N MET A 80 -3.23 5.47 14.53
CA MET A 80 -4.41 5.81 15.34
C MET A 80 -4.41 5.12 16.70
N ASN A 81 -3.77 3.95 16.79
CA ASN A 81 -3.72 3.11 17.99
C ASN A 81 -2.29 2.92 18.50
N HIS A 82 -1.40 3.92 18.34
CA HIS A 82 0.04 3.78 18.59
C HIS A 82 0.40 3.38 20.02
N GLU A 83 -0.44 3.66 21.02
CA GLU A 83 -0.24 3.23 22.42
C GLU A 83 -0.38 1.71 22.60
N HIS A 84 -0.91 0.99 21.61
CA HIS A 84 -1.14 -0.45 21.64
C HIS A 84 -0.09 -1.27 20.87
N TYR A 85 0.87 -0.60 20.22
CA TYR A 85 1.93 -1.21 19.40
C TYR A 85 3.31 -0.88 19.94
#